data_AF-I3XS14-F1
#
_entry.id   AF-I3XS14-F1
#
_cell.length_a   1.000
_cell.length_b   1.000
_cell.length_c   1.000
_cell.angle_alpha   90.00
_cell.angle_beta   90.00
_cell.angle_gamma   90.00
#
_symmetry.space_group_name_H-M   'P 1'
#
loop_
_entity.id
_entity.type
_entity.pdbx_description
1 polymer ?
#
loop_
_entity_poly.entity_id
_entity_poly.type
_entity_poly.pdbx_seq_one_letter_code
_entity_poly.pdbx_strand_id
1 'polypeptide(L)'
;MSEEHVHEHDHPGHEEAINRFNELKDVKPVRQGEFLGEEQEKFYVALSEEEVYELSPLAYYVWVMCDGEHTVNELAESISKEAQVDVKDVIEPLVMALDQLHEAKLVNY
;
A
#
# COMPACT_ATOMS: atom_id res chain seq x y z
N MET A 1 25.32 16.97 -23.13
CA MET A 1 25.28 15.66 -22.46
C MET A 1 24.55 15.90 -21.16
N SER A 2 23.32 15.42 -21.08
CA SER A 2 22.43 15.66 -19.95
C SER A 2 22.94 14.84 -18.76
N GLU A 3 23.32 15.50 -17.67
CA GLU A 3 23.55 14.84 -16.39
C GLU A 3 22.20 14.34 -15.90
N GLU A 4 22.02 13.02 -15.88
CA GLU A 4 20.93 12.40 -15.12
C GLU A 4 21.21 12.67 -13.64
N HIS A 5 20.50 13.66 -13.09
CA HIS A 5 20.44 13.88 -11.65
C HIS A 5 19.68 12.68 -11.07
N VAL A 6 20.42 11.68 -10.59
CA VAL A 6 19.89 10.67 -9.69
C VAL A 6 19.54 11.43 -8.41
N HIS A 7 18.29 11.82 -8.29
CA HIS A 7 17.75 12.36 -7.07
C HIS A 7 17.64 11.20 -6.07
N GLU A 8 18.75 10.90 -5.39
CA GLU A 8 18.73 10.17 -4.12
C GLU A 8 18.03 11.07 -3.10
N HIS A 9 16.71 10.99 -3.10
CA HIS A 9 15.87 11.59 -2.08
C HIS A 9 15.99 10.73 -0.83
N ASP A 10 17.07 10.94 -0.07
CA ASP A 10 17.20 10.42 1.28
C ASP A 10 16.23 11.21 2.18
N HIS A 11 14.94 10.90 2.05
CA HIS A 11 13.90 11.44 2.90
C HIS A 11 13.97 10.71 4.25
N PRO A 12 13.89 11.42 5.39
CA PRO A 12 13.92 10.77 6.71
C PRO A 12 12.81 9.72 6.89
N GLY A 13 11.73 9.78 6.09
CA GLY A 13 10.68 8.75 6.05
C GLY A 13 11.08 7.45 5.33
N HIS A 14 12.11 7.46 4.48
CA HIS A 14 12.49 6.29 3.68
C HIS A 14 13.14 5.20 4.54
N GLU A 15 14.06 5.56 5.43
CA GLU A 15 14.67 4.60 6.37
C GLU A 15 13.64 4.05 7.36
N GLU A 16 12.73 4.89 7.86
CA GLU A 16 11.62 4.47 8.72
C GLU A 16 10.69 3.48 8.00
N ALA A 17 10.35 3.76 6.74
CA ALA A 17 9.54 2.86 5.92
C ALA A 17 10.23 1.52 5.63
N ILE A 18 11.54 1.50 5.40
CA ILE A 18 12.29 0.24 5.23
C ILE A 18 12.30 -0.58 6.52
N ASN A 19 12.50 0.07 7.67
CA ASN A 19 12.44 -0.62 8.96
C ASN A 19 11.06 -1.21 9.21
N ARG A 20 10.01 -0.42 8.96
CA ARG A 20 8.63 -0.87 9.07
C ARG A 20 8.28 -1.99 8.10
N PHE A 21 8.75 -1.93 6.86
CA PHE A 21 8.62 -3.02 5.90
C PHE A 21 9.29 -4.29 6.41
N ASN A 22 10.49 -4.21 6.97
CA ASN A 22 11.18 -5.38 7.51
C ASN A 22 10.43 -6.05 8.67
N GLU A 23 9.66 -5.30 9.46
CA GLU A 23 8.76 -5.84 10.49
C GLU A 23 7.56 -6.58 9.88
N LEU A 24 7.06 -6.10 8.74
CA LEU A 24 5.82 -6.58 8.11
C LEU A 24 6.03 -7.56 6.96
N LYS A 25 7.24 -7.70 6.42
CA LYS A 25 7.49 -8.38 5.13
C LYS A 25 6.95 -9.81 5.02
N ASP A 26 6.89 -10.54 6.14
CA ASP A 26 6.42 -11.93 6.21
C ASP A 26 4.94 -12.06 6.62
N VAL A 27 4.29 -10.94 6.92
CA VAL A 27 2.86 -10.85 7.28
C VAL A 27 1.99 -11.01 6.04
N LYS A 28 0.86 -11.69 6.20
CA LYS A 28 -0.18 -11.83 5.16
C LYS A 28 -1.37 -10.93 5.50
N PRO A 29 -1.44 -9.70 4.96
CA PRO A 29 -2.48 -8.75 5.32
C PRO A 29 -3.84 -9.19 4.77
N VAL A 30 -4.90 -9.02 5.56
CA VAL A 30 -6.27 -9.39 5.18
C VAL A 30 -7.16 -8.16 5.13
N ARG A 31 -7.69 -7.84 3.96
CA ARG A 31 -8.64 -6.74 3.77
C ARG A 31 -9.95 -6.98 4.52
N GLN A 32 -10.52 -5.90 5.00
CA GLN A 32 -11.80 -5.82 5.70
C GLN A 32 -12.72 -4.85 4.96
N GLY A 33 -14.02 -5.04 5.14
CA GLY A 33 -15.07 -4.23 4.53
C GLY A 33 -15.47 -4.68 3.13
N GLU A 34 -16.49 -4.01 2.61
CA GLU A 34 -17.11 -4.31 1.33
C GLU A 34 -16.96 -3.13 0.36
N PHE A 35 -16.60 -3.43 -0.88
CA PHE A 35 -16.53 -2.41 -1.94
C PHE A 35 -17.95 -1.97 -2.32
N LEU A 36 -18.22 -0.67 -2.24
CA LEU A 36 -19.52 -0.08 -2.56
C LEU A 36 -19.59 0.52 -3.96
N GLY A 37 -18.46 0.91 -4.53
CA GLY A 37 -18.40 1.52 -5.86
C GLY A 37 -17.24 2.50 -6.01
N GLU A 38 -17.12 3.05 -7.22
CA GLU A 38 -16.15 4.07 -7.58
C GLU A 38 -16.85 5.31 -8.16
N GLU A 39 -16.31 6.49 -7.87
CA GLU A 39 -16.72 7.74 -8.49
C GLU A 39 -15.48 8.55 -8.88
N GLN A 40 -15.30 8.77 -10.19
CA GLN A 40 -14.10 9.40 -10.74
C GLN A 40 -12.82 8.62 -10.40
N GLU A 41 -12.02 9.13 -9.47
CA GLU A 41 -10.76 8.51 -9.01
C GLU A 41 -10.82 8.14 -7.52
N LYS A 42 -12.04 7.99 -6.99
CA LYS A 42 -12.31 7.67 -5.59
C LYS A 42 -13.03 6.34 -5.47
N PHE A 43 -12.61 5.53 -4.52
CA PHE A 43 -13.18 4.21 -4.25
C PHE A 43 -13.81 4.20 -2.87
N TYR A 44 -15.00 3.60 -2.73
CA TYR A 44 -15.72 3.57 -1.47
C TYR A 44 -15.76 2.16 -0.89
N VAL A 45 -15.32 2.02 0.36
CA VAL A 45 -15.32 0.74 1.10
C VAL A 45 -16.04 0.94 2.44
N ALA A 46 -16.94 0.02 2.78
CA ALA A 46 -17.71 0.05 4.01
C ALA A 46 -17.31 -1.05 4.98
N LEU A 47 -17.02 -0.70 6.24
CA LEU A 47 -16.94 -1.68 7.33
C LEU A 47 -18.34 -2.00 7.90
N SER A 48 -19.25 -1.04 7.80
CA SER A 48 -20.64 -1.15 8.21
C SER A 48 -21.48 -0.10 7.47
N GLU A 49 -22.80 -0.08 7.68
CA GLU A 49 -23.69 0.95 7.11
C GLU A 49 -23.33 2.38 7.58
N GLU A 50 -22.67 2.52 8.75
CA GLU A 50 -22.32 3.81 9.34
C GLU A 50 -20.85 4.19 9.12
N GLU A 51 -20.00 3.24 8.69
CA GLU A 51 -18.56 3.43 8.52
C GLU A 51 -18.15 3.17 7.07
N VAL A 52 -18.16 4.25 6.28
CA VAL A 52 -17.75 4.25 4.86
C VAL A 52 -16.52 5.12 4.68
N TYR A 53 -15.51 4.56 4.02
CA TYR A 53 -14.23 5.19 3.74
C TYR A 53 -14.09 5.49 2.25
N GLU A 54 -13.57 6.68 1.96
CA GLU A 54 -13.09 7.06 0.63
C GLU A 54 -11.60 6.71 0.54
N LEU A 55 -11.23 5.91 -0.45
CA LEU A 55 -9.85 5.50 -0.72
C LEU A 55 -9.34 6.17 -2.00
N SER A 56 -8.08 6.60 -1.95
CA SER A 56 -7.32 6.97 -3.14
C SER A 56 -7.03 5.73 -4.01
N PRO A 57 -6.67 5.89 -5.29
CA PRO A 57 -6.36 4.76 -6.16
C PRO A 57 -5.28 3.82 -5.61
N LEU A 58 -4.23 4.37 -5.00
CA LEU A 58 -3.15 3.58 -4.40
C LEU A 58 -3.63 2.79 -3.18
N ALA A 59 -4.37 3.44 -2.27
CA ALA A 59 -4.90 2.78 -1.08
C ALA A 59 -5.90 1.68 -1.45
N TYR A 60 -6.76 1.92 -2.44
CA TYR A 60 -7.69 0.91 -2.96
C TYR A 60 -6.95 -0.28 -3.58
N TYR A 61 -5.95 -0.01 -4.42
CA TYR A 61 -5.17 -1.07 -5.06
C TYR A 61 -4.44 -1.95 -4.02
N VAL A 62 -3.78 -1.35 -3.02
CA VAL A 62 -3.17 -2.09 -1.91
C VAL A 62 -4.21 -2.88 -1.11
N TRP A 63 -5.37 -2.29 -0.81
CA TRP A 63 -6.48 -2.98 -0.13
C TRP A 63 -6.99 -4.19 -0.92
N VAL A 64 -7.12 -4.08 -2.24
CA VAL A 64 -7.53 -5.20 -3.11
C VAL A 64 -6.53 -6.35 -3.02
N MET A 65 -5.23 -6.05 -2.98
CA MET A 65 -4.20 -7.10 -2.93
C MET A 65 -4.05 -7.76 -1.55
N CYS A 66 -4.58 -7.16 -0.47
CA CYS A 66 -4.55 -7.75 0.87
C CYS A 66 -5.54 -8.93 1.00
N ASP A 67 -5.18 -10.08 0.45
CA ASP A 67 -6.04 -11.26 0.34
C ASP A 67 -5.86 -12.31 1.45
N GLY A 68 -4.87 -12.12 2.34
CA GLY A 68 -4.51 -13.09 3.38
C GLY A 68 -3.71 -14.30 2.89
N GLU A 69 -3.39 -14.36 1.61
CA GLU A 69 -2.61 -15.44 0.99
C GLU A 69 -1.18 -15.01 0.72
N HIS A 70 -0.99 -13.78 0.21
CA HIS A 70 0.30 -13.21 -0.14
C HIS A 70 0.89 -12.37 1.00
N THR A 71 2.21 -12.45 1.15
CA THR A 71 2.97 -11.67 2.12
C THR A 71 3.21 -10.24 1.65
N VAL A 72 3.47 -9.31 2.57
CA VAL A 72 3.83 -7.92 2.22
C VAL A 72 5.04 -7.87 1.28
N ASN A 73 6.01 -8.78 1.39
CA ASN A 73 7.12 -8.88 0.44
C ASN A 73 6.65 -9.27 -0.97
N GLU A 74 5.79 -10.29 -1.09
CA GLU A 74 5.22 -10.70 -2.37
C GLU A 74 4.35 -9.61 -3.00
N LEU A 75 3.65 -8.81 -2.17
CA LEU A 75 2.94 -7.62 -2.63
C LEU A 75 3.91 -6.60 -3.23
N ALA A 76 4.98 -6.24 -2.52
CA ALA A 76 5.97 -5.28 -3.01
C ALA A 76 6.60 -5.72 -4.34
N GLU A 77 6.98 -7.00 -4.46
CA GLU A 77 7.51 -7.59 -5.68
C GLU A 77 6.50 -7.55 -6.84
N SER A 78 5.21 -7.81 -6.56
CA SER A 78 4.14 -7.77 -7.56
C SER A 78 3.93 -6.36 -8.09
N ILE A 79 3.83 -5.36 -7.21
CA ILE A 79 3.68 -3.95 -7.61
C ILE A 79 4.90 -3.49 -8.41
N SER A 80 6.11 -3.81 -7.95
CA SER A 80 7.36 -3.49 -8.65
C SER A 80 7.35 -4.03 -10.08
N LYS A 81 6.94 -5.29 -10.26
CA LYS A 81 6.87 -5.94 -11.56
C LYS A 81 5.80 -5.32 -12.46
N GLU A 82 4.62 -5.01 -11.92
CA GLU A 82 3.52 -4.42 -12.69
C GLU A 82 3.84 -2.98 -13.12
N ALA A 83 4.42 -2.18 -12.24
CA ALA A 83 4.79 -0.79 -12.50
C ALA A 83 6.14 -0.62 -13.21
N GLN A 84 6.93 -1.70 -13.33
CA GLN A 84 8.28 -1.69 -13.93
C GLN A 84 9.26 -0.74 -13.20
N VAL A 85 9.18 -0.70 -11.88
CA VAL A 85 10.06 0.11 -10.99
C VAL A 85 10.85 -0.78 -10.05
N ASP A 86 11.90 -0.26 -9.43
CA ASP A 86 12.66 -1.00 -8.40
C ASP A 86 11.78 -1.23 -7.16
N VAL A 87 11.89 -2.41 -6.55
CA VAL A 87 11.11 -2.75 -5.35
C VAL A 87 11.38 -1.77 -4.21
N LYS A 88 12.59 -1.21 -4.12
CA LYS A 88 12.92 -0.19 -3.11
C LYS A 88 12.06 1.06 -3.23
N ASP A 89 11.63 1.42 -4.45
CA ASP A 89 10.80 2.61 -4.72
C ASP A 89 9.31 2.33 -4.40
N VAL A 90 8.95 1.06 -4.21
CA VAL A 90 7.60 0.61 -3.84
C VAL A 90 7.41 0.54 -2.33
N ILE A 91 8.47 0.27 -1.57
CA ILE A 91 8.40 -0.01 -0.14
C ILE A 91 7.68 1.10 0.63
N GLU A 92 8.13 2.34 0.46
CA GLU A 92 7.56 3.49 1.17
C GLU A 92 6.06 3.69 0.87
N PRO A 93 5.62 3.83 -0.40
CA PRO A 93 4.20 3.99 -0.69
C PRO A 93 3.35 2.80 -0.23
N LEU A 94 3.86 1.56 -0.32
CA LEU A 94 3.15 0.37 0.14
C LEU A 94 2.94 0.37 1.65
N VAL A 95 4.00 0.62 2.42
CA VAL A 95 3.94 0.64 3.89
C VAL A 95 3.02 1.75 4.38
N MET A 96 3.14 2.96 3.81
CA MET A 96 2.26 4.07 4.19
C MET A 96 0.78 3.75 3.94
N ALA A 97 0.46 3.12 2.80
CA ALA A 97 -0.90 2.68 2.51
C ALA A 97 -1.37 1.60 3.49
N LEU A 98 -0.53 0.59 3.78
CA LEU A 98 -0.85 -0.49 4.73
C LEU A 98 -1.10 0.03 6.15
N ASP A 99 -0.28 0.96 6.64
CA ASP A 99 -0.44 1.52 7.99
C ASP A 99 -1.72 2.37 8.07
N GLN A 100 -2.02 3.19 7.06
CA GLN A 100 -3.27 3.98 7.02
C GLN A 100 -4.52 3.07 6.93
N LEU A 101 -4.48 2.04 6.09
CA LEU A 101 -5.56 1.06 5.98
C LEU A 101 -5.74 0.27 7.28
N HIS A 102 -4.65 -0.05 7.97
CA HIS A 102 -4.70 -0.74 9.26
C HIS A 102 -5.28 0.15 10.37
N GLU A 103 -4.87 1.42 10.45
CA GLU A 103 -5.44 2.40 11.37
C GLU A 103 -6.95 2.58 11.14
N ALA A 104 -7.38 2.59 9.88
CA ALA A 104 -8.79 2.61 9.48
C ALA A 104 -9.52 1.27 9.68
N LYS A 105 -8.85 0.22 10.16
CA LYS A 105 -9.37 -1.15 10.31
C LYS A 105 -9.83 -1.81 8.99
N LEU A 106 -9.41 -1.26 7.86
CA LEU A 106 -9.68 -1.80 6.53
C LEU A 106 -8.71 -2.92 6.14
N VAL A 107 -7.61 -3.09 6.88
CA VAL A 107 -6.68 -4.22 6.74
C VAL A 107 -6.26 -4.70 8.13
N ASN A 108 -6.21 -6.02 8.32
CA ASN A 108 -5.76 -6.65 9.56
C ASN A 108 -4.45 -7.42 9.35
N TYR A 109 -3.55 -7.30 10.33
CA TYR A 109 -2.38 -8.12 10.55
C TYR A 109 -1.82 -7.95 11.96
#